data_AF-A0A5K8AIK6-F1
#
_entry.id   AF-A0A5K8AIK6-F1
#
_cell.length_a   1.000
_cell.length_b   1.000
_cell.length_c   1.000
_cell.angle_alpha   90.00
_cell.angle_beta   90.00
_cell.angle_gamma   90.00
#
_symmetry.space_group_name_H-M   'P 1'
#
loop_
_entity.id
_entity.type
_entity.pdbx_description
1 polymer ?
#
loop_
_entity_poly.entity_id
_entity_poly.type
_entity_poly.pdbx_seq_one_letter_code
_entity_poly.pdbx_strand_id
1 'polypeptide(L)'
;MHKKLFILIFSLHLVLVFAGLGIAAKVPAPDKGGDGFTAVTLEKAKQLFDEGVTVVACHSHTTDFMKGHPEGTIHITCLVPKDHKRVDMPLSEVDFDIAQLPSDKNTPIMTYCASGT
;
A
#
# COMPACT_ATOMS: atom_id res chain seq x y z
N MET A 1 -8.65 -37.06 -35.77
CA MET A 1 -8.07 -35.73 -35.50
C MET A 1 -8.79 -34.96 -34.39
N HIS A 2 -10.13 -35.08 -34.26
CA HIS A 2 -10.91 -34.35 -33.24
C HIS A 2 -10.51 -34.57 -31.77
N LYS A 3 -10.12 -35.79 -31.37
CA LYS A 3 -9.72 -36.09 -29.98
C LYS A 3 -8.44 -35.33 -29.55
N LYS A 4 -7.48 -35.15 -30.47
CA LYS A 4 -6.25 -34.39 -30.22
C LYS A 4 -6.52 -32.88 -30.13
N LEU A 5 -7.42 -32.38 -30.99
CA LEU A 5 -7.85 -30.98 -30.98
C LEU A 5 -8.62 -30.66 -29.68
N PHE A 6 -9.48 -31.56 -29.23
CA PHE A 6 -10.21 -31.40 -27.96
C PHE A 6 -9.27 -31.33 -26.76
N ILE A 7 -8.26 -32.21 -26.69
CA ILE A 7 -7.26 -32.21 -25.61
C ILE A 7 -6.46 -30.90 -25.60
N LEU A 8 -6.07 -30.38 -26.77
CA LEU A 8 -5.34 -29.12 -26.90
C LEU A 8 -6.16 -27.91 -26.47
N ILE A 9 -7.45 -27.86 -26.84
CA ILE A 9 -8.33 -26.78 -26.43
C ILE A 9 -8.58 -26.85 -24.92
N PHE A 10 -8.81 -28.04 -24.37
CA PHE A 10 -9.06 -28.24 -22.95
C PHE A 10 -7.83 -27.88 -22.10
N SER A 11 -6.63 -28.27 -22.52
CA SER A 11 -5.39 -27.91 -21.82
C SER A 11 -5.12 -26.41 -21.86
N LEU A 12 -5.40 -25.74 -22.99
CA LEU A 12 -5.27 -24.28 -23.10
C LEU A 12 -6.24 -23.55 -22.16
N HIS A 13 -7.49 -24.01 -22.07
CA HIS A 13 -8.46 -23.44 -21.12
C HIS A 13 -8.02 -23.66 -19.67
N LEU A 14 -7.48 -24.82 -19.34
CA LEU A 14 -6.98 -25.12 -18.00
C LEU A 14 -5.84 -24.15 -17.61
N VAL A 15 -4.87 -23.93 -18.49
CA VAL A 15 -3.76 -23.00 -18.23
C VAL A 15 -4.26 -21.56 -18.03
N LEU A 16 -5.21 -21.11 -18.85
CA LEU A 16 -5.78 -19.76 -18.73
C LEU A 16 -6.57 -19.57 -17.43
N VAL A 17 -7.31 -20.59 -16.97
CA VAL A 17 -8.04 -20.54 -15.69
C VAL A 17 -7.08 -20.47 -14.50
N PHE A 18 -6.01 -21.27 -14.50
CA PHE A 18 -5.04 -21.24 -13.40
C PHE A 18 -4.19 -19.98 -13.38
N ALA A 19 -3.94 -19.34 -14.53
CA ALA A 19 -3.23 -18.06 -14.61
C ALA A 19 -4.02 -16.89 -14.00
N GLY A 20 -5.34 -16.99 -13.89
CA GLY A 20 -6.19 -15.95 -13.29
C GLY A 20 -6.22 -15.92 -11.76
N LEU A 21 -5.69 -16.94 -11.07
CA LEU A 21 -5.72 -17.03 -9.61
C LEU A 21 -4.60 -16.21 -8.93
N GLY A 22 -3.75 -15.55 -9.71
CA GLY A 22 -2.66 -14.70 -9.22
C GLY A 22 -3.01 -13.24 -8.97
N ILE A 23 -4.29 -12.90 -8.76
CA ILE A 23 -4.65 -11.52 -8.40
C ILE A 23 -4.21 -11.30 -6.95
N ALA A 24 -3.21 -10.43 -6.78
CA ALA A 24 -2.74 -10.00 -5.48
C ALA A 24 -3.94 -9.59 -4.61
N ALA A 25 -4.06 -10.17 -3.41
CA ALA A 25 -5.14 -9.86 -2.49
C ALA A 25 -5.18 -8.33 -2.27
N LYS A 26 -6.30 -7.72 -2.62
CA LYS A 26 -6.54 -6.30 -2.34
C LYS A 26 -6.51 -6.14 -0.83
N VAL A 27 -5.53 -5.41 -0.31
CA VAL A 27 -5.45 -5.10 1.13
C VAL A 27 -6.48 -3.99 1.37
N PRO A 28 -7.61 -4.25 2.05
CA PRO A 28 -8.58 -3.21 2.32
C PRO A 28 -7.92 -2.17 3.23
N ALA A 29 -8.02 -0.89 2.86
CA ALA A 29 -7.76 0.19 3.81
C ALA A 29 -8.83 0.12 4.91
N PRO A 30 -8.49 0.40 6.17
CA PRO A 30 -9.48 0.38 7.24
C PRO A 30 -10.57 1.43 6.96
N ASP A 31 -11.82 0.98 6.83
CA ASP A 31 -12.99 1.83 6.53
C ASP A 31 -13.28 2.86 7.64
N LYS A 32 -12.77 2.59 8.85
CA LYS A 32 -12.91 3.43 10.04
C LYS A 32 -11.56 3.58 10.71
N GLY A 33 -11.31 4.75 11.29
CA GLY A 33 -10.13 4.97 12.14
C GLY A 33 -10.09 4.02 13.34
N GLY A 34 -9.05 4.12 14.14
CA GLY A 34 -8.88 3.33 15.36
C GLY A 34 -8.33 4.18 16.51
N ASP A 35 -7.95 3.54 17.60
CA ASP A 35 -7.32 4.25 18.71
C ASP A 35 -6.05 4.96 18.22
N GLY A 36 -5.98 6.27 18.42
CA GLY A 36 -4.84 7.11 18.04
C GLY A 36 -4.81 7.59 16.59
N PHE A 37 -5.79 7.25 15.73
CA PHE A 37 -5.85 7.79 14.36
C PHE A 37 -7.28 7.86 13.81
N THR A 38 -7.53 8.79 12.89
CA THR A 38 -8.82 8.91 12.19
C THR A 38 -8.61 8.66 10.70
N ALA A 39 -9.43 7.77 10.13
CA ALA A 39 -9.52 7.63 8.68
C ALA A 39 -10.33 8.81 8.11
N VAL A 40 -9.84 9.42 7.03
CA VAL A 40 -10.46 10.57 6.37
C VAL A 40 -10.81 10.26 4.93
N THR A 41 -11.81 10.93 4.36
CA THR A 41 -12.12 10.83 2.93
C THR A 41 -11.06 11.55 2.10
N LEU A 42 -11.04 11.30 0.78
CA LEU A 42 -10.12 11.99 -0.13
C LEU A 42 -10.35 13.51 -0.12
N GLU A 43 -11.59 13.96 -0.03
CA GLU A 43 -11.93 15.39 0.02
C GLU A 43 -11.34 16.04 1.27
N LYS A 44 -11.47 15.37 2.43
CA LYS A 44 -10.89 15.88 3.68
C LYS A 44 -9.37 15.79 3.67
N ALA A 45 -8.79 14.74 3.10
CA ALA A 45 -7.33 14.62 2.91
C ALA A 45 -6.79 15.78 2.06
N LYS A 46 -7.47 16.11 0.96
CA LYS A 46 -7.12 17.27 0.13
C LYS A 46 -7.20 18.58 0.92
N GLN A 47 -8.27 18.78 1.70
CA GLN A 47 -8.39 19.97 2.54
C GLN A 47 -7.22 20.07 3.53
N LEU A 48 -6.86 18.98 4.22
CA LEU A 48 -5.74 18.94 5.18
C LEU A 48 -4.40 19.25 4.49
N PHE A 49 -4.21 18.75 3.27
CA PHE A 49 -3.03 19.08 2.46
C PHE A 49 -2.97 20.57 2.11
N ASP A 50 -4.08 21.14 1.64
CA ASP A 50 -4.17 22.56 1.30
C ASP A 50 -4.00 23.46 2.56
N GLU A 51 -4.35 22.95 3.75
CA GLU A 51 -4.12 23.58 5.06
C GLU A 51 -2.66 23.42 5.57
N GLY A 52 -1.80 22.69 4.85
CA GLY A 52 -0.38 22.54 5.17
C GLY A 52 -0.03 21.45 6.18
N VAL A 53 -0.93 20.47 6.40
CA VAL A 53 -0.63 19.32 7.25
C VAL A 53 0.53 18.51 6.66
N THR A 54 1.44 18.05 7.53
CA THR A 54 2.56 17.20 7.11
C THR A 54 2.04 15.89 6.52
N VAL A 55 2.36 15.64 5.25
CA VAL A 55 1.99 14.40 4.56
C VAL A 55 3.13 13.40 4.62
N VAL A 56 2.80 12.17 4.99
CA VAL A 56 3.72 11.05 5.09
C VAL A 56 3.25 9.92 4.17
N ALA A 57 4.06 9.59 3.17
CA ALA A 57 3.83 8.43 2.32
C ALA A 57 4.45 7.18 2.97
N CYS A 58 3.59 6.21 3.29
CA CYS A 58 3.96 4.92 3.88
C CYS A 58 3.97 3.81 2.81
N HIS A 59 4.68 4.04 1.70
CA HIS A 59 4.75 3.08 0.61
C HIS A 59 5.71 1.94 0.95
N SER A 60 5.28 0.68 0.73
CA SER A 60 6.18 -0.48 0.85
C SER A 60 7.26 -0.49 -0.23
N HIS A 61 6.97 0.06 -1.42
CA HIS A 61 7.93 0.15 -2.51
C HIS A 61 8.24 1.61 -2.84
N THR A 62 9.52 1.96 -2.84
CA THR A 62 9.98 3.29 -3.27
C THR A 62 9.52 3.62 -4.69
N THR A 63 9.39 2.62 -5.56
CA THR A 63 8.87 2.83 -6.92
C THR A 63 7.47 3.41 -6.95
N ASP A 64 6.62 3.11 -5.97
CA ASP A 64 5.27 3.66 -5.91
C ASP A 64 5.30 5.14 -5.51
N PHE A 65 6.25 5.54 -4.67
CA PHE A 65 6.49 6.96 -4.38
C PHE A 65 6.98 7.70 -5.63
N MET A 66 7.97 7.14 -6.33
CA MET A 66 8.57 7.76 -7.51
C MET A 66 7.62 7.92 -8.71
N LYS A 67 6.51 7.17 -8.77
CA LYS A 67 5.49 7.33 -9.83
C LYS A 67 4.74 8.65 -9.72
N GLY A 68 4.62 9.20 -8.51
CA GLY A 68 3.91 10.45 -8.25
C GLY A 68 3.50 10.57 -6.79
N HIS A 69 3.70 11.75 -6.24
CA HIS A 69 3.32 12.11 -4.88
C HIS A 69 2.99 13.60 -4.80
N PRO A 70 2.19 14.05 -3.81
CA PRO A 70 2.05 15.47 -3.52
C PRO A 70 3.40 16.10 -3.17
N GLU A 71 3.59 17.36 -3.54
CA GLU A 71 4.80 18.12 -3.20
C GLU A 71 4.96 18.22 -1.67
N GLY A 72 6.21 18.19 -1.18
CA GLY A 72 6.51 18.28 0.25
C GLY A 72 6.18 17.03 1.07
N THR A 73 5.73 15.95 0.44
CA THR A 73 5.47 14.67 1.11
C THR A 73 6.77 14.03 1.61
N ILE A 74 6.78 13.60 2.87
CA ILE A 74 7.86 12.80 3.46
C ILE A 74 7.65 11.34 3.09
N HIS A 75 8.67 10.67 2.54
CA HIS A 75 8.61 9.26 2.24
C HIS A 75 9.27 8.44 3.35
N ILE A 76 8.45 7.72 4.13
CA ILE A 76 8.96 6.77 5.11
C ILE A 76 8.90 5.39 4.49
N THR A 77 10.07 4.92 4.08
CA THR A 77 10.22 3.52 3.68
C THR A 77 10.29 2.66 4.92
N CYS A 78 9.38 1.69 5.01
CA CYS A 78 9.57 0.55 5.88
C CYS A 78 10.64 -0.32 5.20
N LEU A 79 11.84 -0.39 5.76
CA LEU A 79 12.92 -1.23 5.23
C LEU A 79 12.66 -2.68 5.64
N VAL A 80 11.61 -3.26 5.08
CA VAL A 80 11.19 -4.60 5.44
C VAL A 80 11.97 -5.61 4.60
N PRO A 81 12.33 -6.77 5.18
CA PRO A 81 12.70 -7.95 4.41
C PRO A 81 11.62 -8.29 3.37
N LYS A 82 11.90 -9.22 2.44
CA LYS A 82 10.97 -9.64 1.36
C LYS A 82 9.50 -9.89 1.78
N ASP A 83 9.23 -10.12 3.08
CA ASP A 83 7.92 -10.40 3.67
C ASP A 83 7.19 -9.17 4.26
N HIS A 84 7.35 -7.99 3.66
CA HIS A 84 6.71 -6.71 4.05
C HIS A 84 5.16 -6.70 4.12
N LYS A 85 4.51 -7.80 3.79
CA LYS A 85 3.05 -7.99 3.85
C LYS A 85 2.59 -8.77 5.09
N ARG A 86 3.52 -9.14 5.97
CA ARG A 86 3.21 -9.78 7.26
C ARG A 86 2.45 -8.80 8.16
N VAL A 87 1.35 -9.27 8.73
CA VAL A 87 0.52 -8.51 9.68
C VAL A 87 0.88 -8.83 11.14
N ASP A 88 1.79 -9.78 11.35
CA ASP A 88 2.16 -10.35 12.64
C ASP A 88 3.62 -10.05 13.04
N MET A 89 4.33 -9.23 12.26
CA MET A 89 5.70 -8.82 12.59
C MET A 89 5.69 -7.87 13.80
N PRO A 90 6.49 -8.12 14.84
CA PRO A 90 6.63 -7.20 15.96
C PRO A 90 7.15 -5.84 15.48
N LEU A 91 6.53 -4.73 15.91
CA LEU A 91 6.98 -3.38 15.54
C LEU A 91 8.44 -3.09 15.94
N SER A 92 8.96 -3.78 16.95
CA SER A 92 10.37 -3.70 17.37
C SER A 92 11.34 -4.28 16.34
N GLU A 93 10.86 -5.09 15.40
CA GLU A 93 11.65 -5.67 14.31
C GLU A 93 11.51 -4.86 13.01
N VAL A 94 10.73 -3.77 13.03
CA VAL A 94 10.48 -2.93 11.87
C VAL A 94 11.37 -1.68 11.95
N ASP A 95 12.26 -1.54 10.97
CA ASP A 95 13.09 -0.35 10.83
C ASP A 95 12.35 0.73 10.02
N PHE A 96 11.92 1.77 10.73
CA PHE A 96 11.35 2.98 10.15
C PHE A 96 12.35 4.11 10.28
N ASP A 97 12.56 4.85 9.19
CA ASP A 97 13.30 6.11 9.24
C ASP A 97 12.44 7.22 9.88
N ILE A 98 12.29 7.13 11.20
CA ILE A 98 11.51 8.09 12.01
C ILE A 98 12.20 9.45 12.12
N ALA A 99 13.46 9.58 11.72
CA ALA A 99 14.20 10.84 11.76
C ALA A 99 13.63 11.87 10.77
N GLN A 100 12.93 11.39 9.73
CA GLN A 100 12.23 12.26 8.79
C GLN A 100 10.88 12.78 9.31
N LEU A 101 10.33 12.20 10.40
CA LEU A 101 9.09 12.70 11.00
C LEU A 101 9.30 14.02 11.74
N PRO A 102 8.23 14.83 11.93
CA PRO A 102 8.28 15.99 12.81
C PRO A 102 8.84 15.64 14.19
N SER A 103 9.77 16.47 14.68
CA SER A 103 10.35 16.32 16.01
C SER A 103 9.33 16.61 17.12
N ASP A 104 8.41 17.56 16.88
CA ASP A 104 7.27 17.83 17.77
C ASP A 104 6.18 16.77 17.58
N LYS A 105 5.98 15.95 18.61
CA LYS A 105 5.00 14.85 18.65
C LYS A 105 3.54 15.31 18.67
N ASN A 106 3.29 16.61 18.85
CA ASN A 106 1.95 17.19 18.74
C ASN A 106 1.62 17.65 17.31
N THR A 107 2.60 17.59 16.39
CA THR A 107 2.37 17.95 14.99
C THR A 107 1.39 16.95 14.36
N PRO A 108 0.26 17.40 13.80
CA PRO A 108 -0.63 16.51 13.07
C PRO A 108 0.07 16.01 11.81
N ILE A 109 -0.03 14.71 11.57
CA ILE A 109 0.45 14.07 10.34
C ILE A 109 -0.71 13.41 9.62
N MET A 110 -0.66 13.41 8.29
CA MET A 110 -1.55 12.65 7.43
C MET A 110 -0.75 11.58 6.71
N THR A 111 -1.06 10.31 6.98
CA THR A 111 -0.39 9.17 6.34
C THR A 111 -1.23 8.62 5.18
N TYR A 112 -0.59 8.21 4.09
CA TYR A 112 -1.26 7.46 3.03
C TYR A 112 -0.38 6.35 2.46
N CYS A 113 -0.99 5.39 1.77
CA CYS A 113 -0.29 4.29 1.11
C CYS A 113 -0.82 4.10 -0.32
N ALA A 114 -0.06 3.45 -1.19
CA ALA A 114 -0.47 3.04 -2.53
C ALA A 114 -1.46 1.84 -2.55
N SER A 115 -2.19 1.61 -1.45
CA SER A 115 -3.11 0.48 -1.36
C SER A 115 -4.29 0.64 -2.33
N GLY A 116 -4.48 -0.33 -3.22
CA GLY A 116 -5.62 -0.39 -4.13
C GLY A 116 -5.32 -0.04 -5.60
N THR A 117 -4.05 0.20 -5.97
CA THR A 117 -3.57 0.17 -7.36
C THR A 117 -3.23 -1.24 -7.81
#